data_AF-A0AAU3JCT8-F1
#
_entry.id   AF-A0AAU3JCT8-F1
#
_cell.length_a   1.000
_cell.length_b   1.000
_cell.length_c   1.000
_cell.angle_alpha   90.00
_cell.angle_beta   90.00
_cell.angle_gamma   90.00
#
_symmetry.space_group_name_H-M   'P 1'
#
loop_
_entity.id
_entity.type
_entity.pdbx_description
1 polymer ?
#
loop_
_entity_poly.entity_id
_entity_poly.type
_entity_poly.pdbx_seq_one_letter_code
_entity_poly.pdbx_strand_id
1 'polypeptide(L)' 'MSGPIRVIVHPPSPTGGRRVRVDGEILGLAHSVVDLAEFLRRAGLEIDPAEVADAQWIDWRGVGPDHWGPETPS' A
#
# COMPACT_ATOMS: atom_id res chain seq x y z
N MET A 1 0.67 25.28 -1.28
CA MET A 1 1.02 24.32 -2.35
C MET A 1 0.97 22.94 -1.71
N SER A 2 0.00 22.10 -2.05
CA SER A 2 0.11 20.68 -1.67
C SER A 2 1.28 20.09 -2.44
N GLY A 3 2.14 19.34 -1.76
CA GLY A 3 3.19 18.56 -2.42
C GLY A 3 2.59 17.52 -3.36
N PRO A 4 3.42 16.82 -4.15
CA PRO A 4 2.94 15.70 -4.96
C PRO A 4 2.23 14.68 -4.06
N ILE A 5 1.17 14.06 -4.59
CA ILE A 5 0.42 13.03 -3.87
C ILE A 5 1.39 11.94 -3.43
N ARG A 6 1.44 11.63 -2.13
CA ARG A 6 2.33 10.60 -1.59
C ARG A 6 1.53 9.45 -1.04
N VAL A 7 1.67 8.31 -1.68
CA VAL A 7 1.18 7.03 -1.17
C VAL A 7 2.29 6.36 -0.39
N ILE A 8 2.06 6.14 0.90
CA ILE A 8 3.00 5.45 1.78
C ILE A 8 2.35 4.15 2.22
N VAL A 9 3.05 3.05 1.95
CA VAL A 9 2.68 1.73 2.45
C VAL A 9 3.65 1.38 3.57
N HIS A 10 3.14 1.31 4.80
CA HIS A 10 3.96 1.00 5.96
C HIS A 10 4.47 -0.45 5.94
N PRO A 11 5.46 -0.80 6.79
CA PRO A 11 5.89 -2.18 6.94
C PRO A 11 4.72 -3.08 7.36
N PRO A 12 4.80 -4.39 7.09
CA PRO A 12 3.80 -5.35 7.56
C PRO A 12 3.56 -5.24 9.06
N SER A 13 2.29 -5.30 9.46
CA SER A 13 1.89 -5.43 10.86
C SER A 13 2.27 -6.83 11.37
N PRO A 14 2.61 -6.99 12.66
CA PRO A 14 2.75 -8.31 13.29
C PRO A 14 1.49 -9.20 13.15
N THR A 15 0.31 -8.59 12.98
CA THR A 15 -0.97 -9.29 12.77
C THR A 15 -1.30 -9.53 11.30
N GLY A 16 -0.42 -9.16 10.37
CA GLY A 16 -0.68 -9.17 8.94
C GLY A 16 -1.28 -7.85 8.41
N GLY A 17 -1.15 -7.68 7.11
CA GLY A 17 -1.51 -6.47 6.38
C GLY A 17 -0.52 -5.32 6.54
N ARG A 18 -0.75 -4.26 5.77
CA ARG A 18 0.04 -3.02 5.75
C ARG A 18 -0.87 -1.82 5.81
N ARG A 19 -0.52 -0.86 6.67
CA ARG A 19 -1.24 0.41 6.75
C ARG A 19 -0.94 1.26 5.52
N VAL A 20 -1.99 1.79 4.89
CA VAL A 20 -1.90 2.63 3.69
C VAL A 20 -2.22 4.07 4.06
N ARG A 21 -1.37 5.01 3.64
CA ARG A 21 -1.56 6.44 3.84
C ARG A 21 -1.46 7.19 2.51
N VAL A 22 -2.38 8.12 2.27
CA VAL A 22 -2.36 9.03 1.11
C VAL A 22 -2.45 10.46 1.64
N ASP A 23 -1.47 11.30 1.29
CA ASP A 23 -1.45 12.75 1.60
C ASP A 23 -1.62 13.15 3.06
N GLY A 24 -1.37 12.24 4.00
CA GLY A 24 -1.62 12.50 5.42
C GLY A 24 -2.63 11.55 6.03
N GLU A 25 -3.58 11.09 5.23
CA GLU A 25 -4.76 10.36 5.67
C GLU A 25 -4.57 8.85 5.57
N ILE A 26 -5.04 8.14 6.59
CA ILE A 26 -4.98 6.66 6.62
C ILE A 26 -6.20 6.13 5.88
N LEU A 27 -5.98 5.38 4.80
CA LEU A 27 -7.06 4.73 4.04
C LEU A 27 -7.49 3.40 4.66
N GLY A 28 -6.56 2.68 5.30
CA GLY A 28 -6.88 1.41 5.94
C GLY A 28 -5.69 0.46 6.05
N LEU A 29 -6.00 -0.82 6.26
CA LEU A 29 -5.07 -1.94 6.32
C LEU A 29 -5.30 -2.85 5.10
N ALA A 30 -4.35 -2.86 4.15
CA ALA A 30 -4.39 -3.70 2.96
C ALA A 30 -3.62 -5.00 3.21
N HIS A 31 -4.09 -6.14 2.71
CA HIS A 31 -3.44 -7.45 2.87
C HIS A 31 -2.85 -7.98 1.56
N SER A 32 -3.01 -7.24 0.47
CA SER A 32 -2.48 -7.58 -0.85
C SER A 32 -2.36 -6.32 -1.71
N VAL A 33 -1.68 -6.43 -2.85
CA VAL A 33 -1.65 -5.37 -3.88
C VAL A 33 -3.05 -5.08 -4.46
N VAL A 34 -3.96 -6.07 -4.44
CA VAL A 34 -5.35 -5.90 -4.88
C VAL A 34 -6.11 -5.01 -3.91
N ASP A 35 -5.98 -5.25 -2.60
CA ASP A 35 -6.59 -4.41 -1.57
C ASP A 35 -6.06 -2.97 -1.64
N LEU A 36 -4.75 -2.83 -1.86
CA LEU A 36 -4.12 -1.52 -2.03
C LEU A 36 -4.67 -0.78 -3.25
N ALA A 37 -4.74 -1.44 -4.41
CA ALA A 37 -5.33 -0.84 -5.61
C ALA A 37 -6.78 -0.39 -5.36
N GLU A 38 -7.60 -1.19 -4.67
CA GLU A 38 -8.97 -0.82 -4.33
C GLU A 38 -9.05 0.41 -3.40
N PHE A 39 -8.17 0.51 -2.40
CA PHE A 39 -8.10 1.72 -1.57
C PHE A 39 -7.73 2.95 -2.38
N LEU A 40 -6.77 2.82 -3.29
CA LEU A 40 -6.31 3.92 -4.12
C LEU A 40 -7.41 4.38 -5.10
N ARG A 41 -8.11 3.45 -5.75
CA ARG A 41 -9.27 3.76 -6.62
C ARG A 41 -10.36 4.51 -5.87
N ARG A 42 -10.71 4.07 -4.65
CA ARG A 42 -11.69 4.78 -3.80
C ARG A 42 -11.23 6.18 -3.38
N ALA A 43 -9.92 6.42 -3.36
CA ALA A 43 -9.32 7.74 -3.13
C ALA A 43 -9.12 8.55 -4.42
N GLY A 44 -9.56 8.06 -5.59
CA GLY A 44 -9.42 8.72 -6.89
C GLY A 44 -8.07 8.51 -7.58
N LEU A 45 -7.25 7.58 -7.08
CA LEU A 45 -5.96 7.19 -7.64
C LEU A 45 -6.12 5.85 -8.39
N GLU A 46 -6.47 5.95 -9.66
CA GLU A 46 -6.65 4.77 -10.51
C GLU A 46 -5.31 4.07 -10.81
N ILE A 47 -5.25 2.78 -10.51
CA ILE A 47 -4.12 1.90 -10.80
C ILE A 47 -4.59 0.45 -10.97
N ASP A 48 -3.94 -0.33 -11.84
CA ASP A 48 -4.13 -1.78 -11.93
C ASP A 48 -3.35 -2.50 -10.81
N PRO A 49 -3.94 -3.48 -10.10
CA PRO A 49 -3.21 -4.31 -9.14
C PRO A 49 -1.87 -4.86 -9.65
N ALA A 50 -1.75 -5.17 -10.95
CA ALA A 50 -0.53 -5.68 -11.56
C ALA A 50 0.59 -4.63 -11.66
N GLU A 51 0.26 -3.35 -11.63
CA GLU A 51 1.20 -2.22 -11.75
C GLU A 51 1.63 -1.67 -10.38
N VAL A 52 0.93 -2.04 -9.31
CA VAL A 52 1.14 -1.52 -7.94
C VAL A 52 2.56 -1.74 -7.44
N ALA A 53 3.17 -2.88 -7.76
CA ALA A 53 4.53 -3.21 -7.32
C ALA A 53 5.59 -2.26 -7.94
N ASP A 54 5.37 -1.84 -9.19
CA ASP A 54 6.32 -1.04 -9.98
C ASP A 54 6.02 0.46 -9.97
N ALA A 55 4.91 0.87 -9.34
CA ALA A 55 4.49 2.26 -9.26
C ALA A 55 5.49 3.10 -8.44
N GLN A 56 6.27 3.95 -9.13
CA GLN A 56 7.31 4.78 -8.52
C GLN A 56 6.80 5.83 -7.52
N TRP A 57 5.51 6.13 -7.52
CA TRP A 57 4.85 7.06 -6.60
C TRP A 57 4.32 6.39 -5.33
N ILE A 58 4.46 5.06 -5.22
CA ILE A 58 4.19 4.30 -4.00
C ILE A 58 5.50 4.10 -3.22
N ASP A 59 5.55 4.69 -2.04
CA ASP A 59 6.67 4.56 -1.10
C ASP A 59 6.45 3.34 -0.20
N TRP A 60 7.09 2.22 -0.58
CA TRP A 60 7.11 0.98 0.20
C TRP A 60 8.11 1.09 1.36
N ARG A 61 7.59 1.06 2.58
CA ARG A 61 8.41 1.05 3.80
C ARG A 61 8.65 -0.38 4.28
N GLY A 62 9.87 -0.63 4.71
CA GLY A 62 10.30 -1.95 5.18
C GLY A 62 10.56 -2.89 4.02
N VAL A 63 10.00 -4.10 4.08
CA VAL A 63 10.09 -5.07 2.97
C VAL A 63 9.24 -4.64 1.77
N GLY A 64 9.56 -5.17 0.59
CA GLY A 64 8.92 -4.82 -0.68
C GLY A 64 7.47 -5.29 -0.83
N PRO A 65 6.86 -5.08 -2.02
CA PRO A 65 5.42 -5.32 -2.28
C PRO A 65 4.97 -6.78 -2.17
N ASP A 66 5.91 -7.73 -2.13
CA ASP A 66 5.59 -9.16 -2.09
C ASP A 66 5.29 -9.69 -0.68
N HIS A 67 5.63 -8.91 0.36
CA HIS A 67 5.49 -9.35 1.76
C HIS A 67 4.39 -8.56 2.47
N TRP A 68 3.34 -9.23 2.96
CA TRP A 68 2.18 -8.56 3.58
C TRP A 68 1.94 -8.92 5.05
N GLY A 69 2.71 -9.83 5.61
CA GLY A 69 2.58 -10.26 6.99
C GLY A 69 3.76 -11.13 7.39
N PRO A 70 3.76 -11.70 8.61
CA PRO A 70 4.66 -12.81 8.89
C PRO A 70 4.44 -13.88 7.80
N GLU A 71 5.52 -14.40 7.21
CA GLU A 71 5.42 -15.59 6.37
C GLU A 71 4.65 -16.62 7.19
N THR A 72 3.44 -17.00 6.77
CA THR A 72 2.75 -18.12 7.39
C THR A 72 3.65 -19.33 7.14
N PRO A 73 4.30 -19.93 8.15
CA PRO A 73 5.02 -21.16 7.92
C PRO A 73 3.95 -22.18 7.53
N SER A 74 4.06 -22.71 6.31
CA SER A 74 3.26 -23.84 5.86
C SER A 74 3.52 -25.07 6.70
#